data_AF-A0A2V7XD23-F1
#
_entry.id   AF-A0A2V7XD23-F1
#
_cell.length_a   1.000
_cell.length_b   1.000
_cell.length_c   1.000
_cell.angle_alpha   90.00
_cell.angle_beta   90.00
_cell.angle_gamma   90.00
#
_symmetry.space_group_name_H-M   'P 1'
#
loop_
_entity.id
_entity.type
_entity.pdbx_description
1 polymer ?
#
loop_
_entity_poly.entity_id
_entity_poly.type
_entity_poly.pdbx_seq_one_letter_code
_entity_poly.pdbx_strand_id
1 'polypeptide(L)'
;MKTISAISISLLIALTLACGYSKKAAAPPTAGTVPAISQLSPDATTAGGPAFAVTVNGSNFASKAVVNWNGTPLTSTTISAKQMTATVPATMIASPATVQITVTNPGTAGTGLYGGGGTLAETSAPMSFTVN
;
A
#
# COMPACT_ATOMS: atom_id res chain seq x y z
N MET A 1 38.84 67.58 32.54
CA MET A 1 39.14 66.97 33.86
C MET A 1 37.90 66.25 34.38
N LYS A 2 37.82 64.92 34.18
CA LYS A 2 37.22 63.90 35.05
C LYS A 2 37.27 62.54 34.32
N THR A 3 38.18 61.70 34.81
CA THR A 3 38.29 60.25 34.58
C THR A 3 37.02 59.55 35.10
N ILE A 4 36.63 58.36 34.61
CA ILE A 4 36.81 57.02 35.23
C ILE A 4 36.01 56.03 34.32
N SER A 5 36.63 55.11 33.57
CA SER A 5 36.94 53.69 33.85
C SER A 5 35.77 52.74 34.19
N ALA A 6 35.47 51.78 33.30
CA ALA A 6 35.07 50.39 33.59
C ALA A 6 35.03 49.61 32.25
N ILE A 7 36.07 48.84 31.90
CA ILE A 7 36.18 47.38 32.09
C ILE A 7 35.35 46.58 31.06
N SER A 8 36.10 45.92 30.18
CA SER A 8 35.83 44.70 29.42
C SER A 8 34.50 43.98 29.64
N ILE A 9 33.75 43.73 28.57
CA ILE A 9 33.26 42.40 28.15
C ILE A 9 33.13 42.44 26.63
N SER A 10 34.22 42.06 25.94
CA SER A 10 34.09 41.36 24.67
C SER A 10 33.51 39.99 24.95
N LEU A 11 32.68 39.48 24.03
CA LEU A 11 32.30 38.08 23.78
C LEU A 11 30.82 37.75 24.03
N LEU A 12 30.13 37.43 22.92
CA LEU A 12 28.93 36.57 22.78
C LEU A 12 27.71 37.03 23.61
N ILE A 13 26.52 37.25 23.04
CA ILE A 13 25.70 36.21 22.43
C ILE A 13 24.68 36.95 21.52
N ALA A 14 24.99 37.10 20.24
CA ALA A 14 23.95 37.12 19.22
C ALA A 14 23.55 35.65 19.00
N LEU A 15 22.80 35.04 19.94
CA LEU A 15 22.14 33.77 19.63
C LEU A 15 20.91 34.12 18.83
N THR A 16 21.14 34.32 17.54
CA THR A 16 20.17 33.97 16.53
C THR A 16 19.68 32.56 16.87
N LEU A 17 18.53 32.43 17.52
CA LEU A 17 17.76 31.18 17.52
C LEU A 17 17.14 31.01 16.12
N ALA A 18 18.03 30.91 15.13
CA ALA A 18 17.84 30.18 13.90
C ALA A 18 18.83 29.00 13.96
N CYS A 19 18.77 28.22 15.05
CA CYS A 19 19.22 26.83 14.97
C CYS A 19 18.37 26.23 13.86
N GLY A 20 19.01 25.87 12.75
CA GLY A 20 18.35 25.49 11.51
C GLY A 20 17.27 24.44 11.73
N TYR A 21 16.02 24.89 11.78
CA TYR A 21 14.87 24.06 11.41
C TYR A 21 14.92 23.88 9.89
N SER A 22 16.00 23.27 9.40
CA SER A 22 15.98 22.53 8.15
C SER A 22 14.98 21.42 8.42
N LYS A 23 13.72 21.69 8.09
CA LYS A 23 12.61 20.75 8.22
C LYS A 23 13.09 19.52 7.47
N LYS A 24 13.45 18.45 8.20
CA LYS A 24 13.92 17.23 7.56
C LYS A 24 12.72 16.71 6.78
N ALA A 25 12.73 16.97 5.46
CA ALA A 25 11.62 16.60 4.60
C ALA A 25 11.38 15.10 4.72
N ALA A 26 10.12 14.70 4.71
CA ALA A 26 9.75 13.30 4.60
C ALA A 26 10.51 12.70 3.40
N ALA A 27 11.25 11.60 3.60
CA ALA A 27 11.73 10.83 2.46
C ALA A 27 10.51 10.36 1.65
N PRO A 28 10.50 10.52 0.31
CA PRO A 28 9.38 10.08 -0.50
C PRO A 28 9.15 8.57 -0.33
N PRO A 29 7.90 8.09 -0.43
CA PRO A 29 7.63 6.66 -0.39
C PRO A 29 8.32 5.96 -1.57
N THR A 30 8.83 4.75 -1.32
CA THR A 30 9.40 3.90 -2.38
C THR A 30 8.31 3.03 -3.01
N ALA A 31 8.58 2.43 -4.17
CA ALA A 31 7.68 1.41 -4.74
C ALA A 31 7.49 0.26 -3.73
N GLY A 32 6.28 -0.32 -3.73
CA GLY A 32 5.98 -1.50 -2.95
C GLY A 32 6.42 -2.78 -3.64
N THR A 33 6.02 -3.91 -3.06
CA THR A 33 6.21 -5.21 -3.70
C THR A 33 5.03 -5.52 -4.61
N VAL A 34 5.28 -5.67 -5.91
CA VAL A 34 4.26 -6.05 -6.90
C VAL A 34 3.86 -7.52 -6.71
N PRO A 35 2.59 -7.83 -6.40
CA PRO A 35 2.11 -9.20 -6.38
C PRO A 35 1.97 -9.76 -7.80
N ALA A 36 2.06 -11.07 -7.95
CA ALA A 36 1.83 -11.73 -9.24
C ALA A 36 0.87 -12.92 -9.09
N ILE A 37 -0.14 -12.98 -9.96
CA ILE A 37 -1.08 -14.10 -10.05
C ILE A 37 -0.54 -15.10 -11.06
N SER A 38 -0.46 -16.38 -10.69
CA SER A 38 -0.07 -17.47 -11.59
C SER A 38 -1.25 -18.36 -11.98
N GLN A 39 -2.25 -18.49 -11.11
CA GLN A 39 -3.42 -19.34 -11.38
C GLN A 39 -4.62 -18.94 -10.52
N LEU A 40 -5.81 -19.08 -11.07
CA LEU A 40 -7.09 -19.03 -10.36
C LEU A 40 -7.69 -20.44 -10.27
N SER A 41 -8.32 -20.76 -9.13
CA SER A 41 -9.04 -22.03 -8.95
C SER A 41 -10.31 -21.79 -8.12
N PRO A 42 -11.51 -21.90 -8.73
CA PRO A 42 -11.73 -22.05 -10.17
C PRO A 42 -11.27 -20.80 -10.97
N ASP A 43 -11.13 -20.93 -12.29
CA ASP A 43 -10.88 -19.82 -13.23
C ASP A 43 -12.14 -19.40 -14.01
N ALA A 44 -13.23 -20.14 -13.85
CA ALA A 44 -14.53 -19.83 -14.40
C ALA A 44 -15.69 -20.25 -13.47
N THR A 45 -16.86 -19.66 -13.68
CA THR A 45 -18.10 -20.03 -13.01
C THR A 45 -19.29 -19.84 -13.95
N THR A 46 -20.48 -20.28 -13.53
CA THR A 46 -21.74 -20.06 -14.27
C THR A 46 -22.45 -18.83 -13.73
N ALA A 47 -22.98 -18.00 -14.63
CA ALA A 47 -23.80 -16.86 -14.29
C ALA A 47 -25.06 -17.27 -13.51
N GLY A 48 -25.47 -16.44 -12.56
CA GLY A 48 -26.61 -16.71 -11.68
C GLY A 48 -26.34 -17.81 -10.62
N GLY A 49 -25.11 -18.31 -10.53
CA GLY A 49 -24.70 -19.27 -9.51
C GLY A 49 -24.67 -18.68 -8.08
N PRO A 50 -24.48 -19.53 -7.06
CA PRO A 50 -24.34 -19.08 -5.69
C PRO A 50 -23.00 -18.34 -5.48
N ALA A 51 -22.88 -17.65 -4.34
CA ALA A 51 -21.59 -17.13 -3.91
C ALA A 51 -20.58 -18.27 -3.73
N PHE A 52 -19.32 -18.02 -4.08
CA PHE A 52 -18.25 -19.02 -4.02
C PHE A 52 -16.92 -18.40 -3.61
N ALA A 53 -15.95 -19.25 -3.29
CA ALA A 53 -14.58 -18.82 -3.00
C ALA A 53 -13.68 -19.14 -4.18
N VAL A 54 -12.87 -18.16 -4.60
CA VAL A 54 -11.77 -18.35 -5.55
C VAL A 54 -10.46 -18.43 -4.80
N THR A 55 -9.65 -19.44 -5.14
CA THR A 55 -8.26 -19.55 -4.69
C THR A 55 -7.36 -18.88 -5.72
N VAL A 56 -6.58 -17.91 -5.26
CA VAL A 56 -5.59 -17.19 -6.06
C VAL A 56 -4.21 -17.70 -5.68
N ASN A 57 -3.54 -18.38 -6.61
CA ASN A 57 -2.16 -18.83 -6.46
C ASN A 57 -1.22 -17.85 -7.17
N GLY A 58 -0.03 -17.64 -6.58
CA GLY A 58 0.90 -16.67 -7.10
C GLY A 58 2.13 -16.45 -6.24
N SER A 59 2.58 -15.21 -6.17
CA SER A 59 3.74 -14.81 -5.39
C SER A 59 3.62 -13.40 -4.85
N ASN A 60 4.41 -13.13 -3.80
CA ASN A 60 4.55 -11.84 -3.15
C ASN A 60 3.24 -11.30 -2.54
N PHE A 61 2.31 -12.14 -2.14
CA PHE A 61 1.11 -11.68 -1.46
C PHE A 61 1.41 -11.19 -0.04
N ALA A 62 1.10 -9.92 0.23
CA ALA A 62 1.20 -9.36 1.55
C ALA A 62 0.07 -9.88 2.46
N SER A 63 0.27 -9.82 3.78
CA SER A 63 -0.71 -10.30 4.78
C SER A 63 -2.07 -9.59 4.69
N LYS A 64 -2.10 -8.37 4.16
CA LYS A 64 -3.31 -7.56 3.96
C LYS A 64 -3.59 -7.28 2.48
N ALA A 65 -3.12 -8.16 1.60
CA ALA A 65 -3.41 -8.05 0.18
C ALA A 65 -4.91 -8.24 -0.08
N VAL A 66 -5.41 -7.62 -1.14
CA VAL A 66 -6.82 -7.62 -1.51
C VAL A 66 -6.95 -8.10 -2.94
N VAL A 67 -7.81 -9.08 -3.17
CA VAL A 67 -8.22 -9.50 -4.51
C VAL A 67 -9.30 -8.55 -5.01
N ASN A 68 -9.18 -8.03 -6.22
CA ASN A 68 -10.17 -7.16 -6.85
C ASN A 68 -10.83 -7.85 -8.04
N TRP A 69 -12.15 -7.69 -8.14
CA TRP A 69 -13.02 -8.14 -9.22
C TRP A 69 -13.42 -6.95 -10.09
N ASN A 70 -12.82 -6.79 -11.27
CA ASN A 70 -12.97 -5.59 -12.10
C ASN A 70 -12.70 -4.28 -11.31
N GLY A 71 -11.69 -4.30 -10.44
CA GLY A 71 -11.36 -3.17 -9.56
C GLY A 71 -12.21 -3.06 -8.29
N THR A 72 -13.25 -3.87 -8.12
CA THR A 72 -14.05 -3.91 -6.88
C THR A 72 -13.38 -4.86 -5.87
N PRO A 73 -13.03 -4.40 -4.66
CA PRO A 73 -12.36 -5.24 -3.67
C PRO A 73 -13.28 -6.37 -3.18
N LEU A 74 -12.72 -7.58 -3.08
CA LEU A 74 -13.37 -8.74 -2.49
C LEU A 74 -12.93 -8.95 -1.04
N THR A 75 -13.79 -9.59 -0.25
CA THR A 75 -13.38 -10.15 1.04
C THR A 75 -12.31 -11.22 0.81
N SER A 76 -11.08 -10.89 1.18
CA SER A 76 -9.88 -11.68 0.87
C SER A 76 -9.15 -12.11 2.14
N THR A 77 -8.61 -13.32 2.14
CA THR A 77 -7.78 -13.87 3.21
C THR A 77 -6.46 -14.35 2.62
N THR A 78 -5.34 -13.76 3.04
CA THR A 78 -4.01 -14.24 2.68
C THR A 78 -3.67 -15.46 3.53
N ILE A 79 -3.43 -16.60 2.87
CA ILE A 79 -2.99 -17.84 3.53
C ILE A 79 -1.46 -17.84 3.63
N SER A 80 -0.79 -17.44 2.56
CA SER A 80 0.67 -17.30 2.51
C SER A 80 1.07 -16.29 1.44
N ALA A 81 2.37 -15.99 1.33
CA ALA A 81 2.90 -15.17 0.26
C ALA A 81 2.69 -15.75 -1.16
N LYS A 82 2.17 -16.99 -1.27
CA LYS A 82 1.90 -17.68 -2.53
C LYS A 82 0.44 -18.05 -2.76
N GLN A 83 -0.43 -17.86 -1.77
CA GLN A 83 -1.83 -18.25 -1.87
C GLN A 83 -2.76 -17.34 -1.08
N MET A 84 -3.89 -16.99 -1.69
CA MET A 84 -4.98 -16.25 -1.07
C MET A 84 -6.32 -16.88 -1.44
N THR A 85 -7.33 -16.67 -0.62
CA THR A 85 -8.73 -16.95 -0.96
C THR A 85 -9.51 -15.65 -0.99
N ALA A 86 -10.48 -15.55 -1.90
CA ALA A 86 -11.40 -14.43 -1.96
C ALA A 86 -12.83 -14.91 -2.22
N THR A 87 -13.80 -14.26 -1.55
CA THR A 87 -15.21 -14.59 -1.70
C THR A 87 -15.83 -13.73 -2.80
N VAL A 88 -16.42 -14.39 -3.79
CA VAL A 88 -17.20 -13.77 -4.87
C VAL A 88 -18.70 -13.90 -4.54
N PRO A 89 -19.41 -12.80 -4.26
CA PRO A 89 -20.86 -12.80 -4.06
C PRO A 89 -21.62 -13.14 -5.35
N ALA A 90 -22.80 -13.75 -5.20
CA ALA A 90 -23.68 -14.11 -6.32
C ALA A 90 -24.08 -12.89 -7.18
N THR A 91 -24.18 -11.70 -6.58
CA THR A 91 -24.53 -10.46 -7.28
C THR A 91 -23.49 -10.04 -8.33
N MET A 92 -22.21 -10.43 -8.16
CA MET A 92 -21.13 -10.10 -9.10
C MET A 92 -21.03 -11.06 -10.28
N ILE A 93 -21.81 -12.14 -10.27
CA ILE A 93 -21.89 -13.15 -11.33
C ILE A 93 -23.31 -13.28 -11.89
N ALA A 94 -24.16 -12.25 -11.75
CA ALA A 94 -25.55 -12.31 -12.20
C ALA A 94 -25.70 -12.43 -13.74
N SER A 95 -24.66 -12.09 -14.51
CA SER A 95 -24.67 -12.16 -15.97
C SER A 95 -23.31 -12.64 -16.51
N PRO A 96 -23.29 -13.31 -17.68
CA PRO A 96 -22.04 -13.75 -18.31
C PRO A 96 -21.11 -12.56 -18.62
N ALA A 97 -19.82 -12.72 -18.34
CA ALA A 97 -18.80 -11.70 -18.53
C ALA A 97 -17.38 -12.28 -18.43
N THR A 98 -16.41 -11.62 -19.08
CA THR A 98 -15.00 -11.77 -18.72
C THR A 98 -14.63 -10.71 -17.68
N VAL A 99 -14.08 -11.16 -16.56
CA VAL A 99 -13.70 -10.31 -15.43
C VAL A 99 -12.19 -10.30 -15.28
N GLN A 100 -11.63 -9.13 -15.01
CA GLN A 100 -10.22 -8.98 -14.66
C GLN A 100 -10.05 -9.11 -13.15
N ILE A 101 -9.30 -10.13 -12.74
CA ILE A 101 -8.87 -10.33 -11.36
C ILE A 101 -7.50 -9.72 -11.17
N THR A 102 -7.35 -8.86 -10.16
CA THR A 102 -6.05 -8.35 -9.73
C THR A 102 -5.85 -8.59 -8.24
N VAL A 103 -4.60 -8.59 -7.79
CA VAL A 103 -4.27 -8.55 -6.36
C VAL A 103 -3.57 -7.24 -6.08
N THR A 104 -3.96 -6.55 -5.01
CA THR A 104 -3.30 -5.33 -4.55
C THR A 104 -2.66 -5.57 -3.19
N ASN A 105 -1.34 -5.39 -3.12
CA ASN A 105 -0.63 -5.32 -1.85
C ASN A 105 -0.74 -3.88 -1.31
N PRO A 106 -1.12 -3.70 -0.04
CA PRO A 106 -1.15 -2.37 0.54
C PRO A 106 0.27 -1.82 0.69
N GLY A 107 0.36 -0.49 0.61
CA GLY A 107 1.56 0.23 0.99
C GLY A 107 1.80 0.16 2.50
N THR A 108 2.99 0.62 2.91
CA THR A 108 3.35 0.78 4.32
C THR A 108 3.44 2.27 4.64
N ALA A 109 2.89 2.66 5.80
CA ALA A 109 3.05 4.03 6.27
C ALA A 109 4.52 4.27 6.69
N GLY A 110 5.01 5.48 6.41
CA GLY A 110 6.29 5.93 6.96
C GLY A 110 6.25 6.01 8.48
N THR A 111 7.41 5.83 9.11
CA THR A 111 7.54 5.74 10.58
C THR A 111 8.20 6.97 11.22
N GLY A 112 8.66 7.94 10.43
CA GLY A 112 9.29 9.15 10.95
C GLY A 112 8.30 10.15 11.53
N LEU A 113 8.75 10.98 12.49
CA LEU A 113 8.00 12.13 13.03
C LEU A 113 7.56 13.13 11.95
N TYR A 114 8.21 13.08 10.78
CA TYR A 114 7.90 13.87 9.60
C TYR A 114 7.17 13.08 8.51
N GLY A 115 6.70 11.85 8.79
CA GLY A 115 6.03 10.98 7.80
C GLY A 115 6.96 10.41 6.71
N GLY A 116 8.27 10.47 6.91
CA GLY A 116 9.26 9.98 5.94
C GLY A 116 9.35 8.46 5.89
N GLY A 117 9.50 7.93 4.67
CA GLY A 117 9.59 6.50 4.38
C GLY A 117 8.23 5.84 4.14
N GLY A 118 8.24 4.52 3.94
CA GLY A 118 7.06 3.73 3.57
C GLY A 118 7.07 3.29 2.11
N THR A 119 6.09 2.48 1.74
CA THR A 119 5.96 1.92 0.39
C THR A 119 4.61 2.28 -0.22
N LEU A 120 4.58 2.47 -1.53
CA LEU A 120 3.34 2.58 -2.30
C LEU A 120 2.60 1.24 -2.32
N ALA A 121 1.28 1.30 -2.53
CA ALA A 121 0.50 0.12 -2.84
C ALA A 121 0.76 -0.30 -4.29
N GLU A 122 0.83 -1.61 -4.53
CA GLU A 122 1.14 -2.16 -5.85
C GLU A 122 0.09 -3.20 -6.24
N THR A 123 -0.29 -3.18 -7.51
CA THR A 123 -1.32 -4.08 -8.07
C THR A 123 -0.70 -5.00 -9.12
N SER A 124 -1.09 -6.27 -9.11
CA SER A 124 -0.64 -7.26 -10.08
C SER A 124 -1.08 -6.92 -11.50
N ALA A 125 -0.43 -7.56 -12.49
CA ALA A 125 -1.04 -7.72 -13.79
C ALA A 125 -2.41 -8.41 -13.65
N PRO A 126 -3.40 -8.07 -14.50
CA PRO A 126 -4.72 -8.68 -14.45
C PRO A 126 -4.69 -10.10 -15.01
N MET A 127 -5.48 -11.00 -14.40
CA MET A 127 -5.77 -12.33 -14.91
C MET A 127 -7.26 -12.44 -15.20
N SER A 128 -7.61 -12.97 -16.38
CA SER A 128 -9.00 -13.11 -16.77
C SER A 128 -9.67 -14.28 -16.05
N PHE A 129 -10.90 -14.05 -15.60
CA PHE A 129 -11.83 -15.03 -15.04
C PHE A 129 -13.11 -15.02 -15.88
N THR A 130 -13.68 -16.20 -16.15
CA THR A 130 -14.85 -16.30 -17.03
C THR A 130 -16.13 -16.58 -16.24
N VAL A 131 -17.15 -15.73 -16.42
CA VAL A 131 -18.53 -16.00 -16.00
C VAL A 131 -19.30 -16.40 -17.25
N ASN A 132 -19.75 -17.66 -17.32
CA ASN A 132 -20.44 -18.24 -18.48
C ASN A 132 -21.95 -18.04 -18.42
#